data_AF-A0A813YGZ2-F1
#
_entry.id   AF-A0A813YGZ2-F1
#
_cell.length_a   1.000
_cell.length_b   1.000
_cell.length_c   1.000
_cell.angle_alpha   90.00
_cell.angle_beta   90.00
_cell.angle_gamma   90.00
#
_symmetry.space_group_name_H-M   'P 1'
#
loop_
_entity.id
_entity.type
_entity.pdbx_description
1 polymer ?
#
loop_
_entity_poly.entity_id
_entity_poly.type
_entity_poly.pdbx_seq_one_letter_code
_entity_poly.pdbx_strand_id
1 'polypeptide(L)'
;MGKKKVSDNVKWQIVGLFKGGGKTQQEIAELVGVSQKCVSSITKKHESTGQVGAYGANYKNLAVDFNAKFSNVKVSKATIRRLQIKKGLVSHTVRKPLLTAKDRIKSKNGVSKG
;
A
#
# COMPACT_ATOMS: atom_id res chain seq x y z
N MET A 1 15.13 27.09 0.83
CA MET A 1 15.63 25.83 0.23
C MET A 1 14.45 24.92 -0.10
N GLY A 2 14.24 24.56 -1.36
CA GLY A 2 13.13 23.71 -1.78
C GLY A 2 13.26 22.27 -1.25
N LYS A 3 12.16 21.67 -0.79
CA LYS A 3 12.16 20.28 -0.31
C LYS A 3 12.38 19.33 -1.49
N LYS A 4 13.59 18.77 -1.62
CA LYS A 4 13.92 17.78 -2.64
C LYS A 4 13.10 16.51 -2.40
N LYS A 5 12.36 16.06 -3.42
CA LYS A 5 11.54 14.86 -3.34
C LYS A 5 12.46 13.63 -3.32
N VAL A 6 12.30 12.79 -2.30
CA VAL A 6 13.00 11.51 -2.22
C VAL A 6 12.44 10.56 -3.28
N SER A 7 13.33 9.91 -4.03
CA SER A 7 12.98 8.95 -5.08
C SER A 7 12.32 7.71 -4.46
N ASP A 8 11.47 7.02 -5.22
CA ASP A 8 10.75 5.87 -4.68
C ASP A 8 11.67 4.67 -4.43
N ASN A 9 12.78 4.54 -5.18
CA ASN A 9 13.79 3.53 -4.92
C ASN A 9 14.42 3.69 -3.52
N VAL A 10 14.77 4.93 -3.17
CA VAL A 10 15.34 5.27 -1.86
C VAL A 10 14.35 4.99 -0.74
N LYS A 11 13.06 5.27 -0.94
CA LYS A 11 12.03 4.95 0.05
C LYS A 11 11.89 3.45 0.27
N TRP A 12 11.99 2.63 -0.78
CA TRP A 12 11.95 1.17 -0.66
C TRP A 12 13.17 0.61 0.05
N GLN A 13 14.37 1.14 -0.22
CA GLN A 13 15.57 0.78 0.53
C GLN A 13 15.39 1.05 2.03
N ILE A 14 14.86 2.23 2.39
CA ILE A 14 14.58 2.58 3.79
C ILE A 14 13.61 1.59 4.45
N VAL A 15 12.51 1.24 3.79
CA VAL A 15 11.51 0.30 4.34
C VAL A 15 12.07 -1.12 4.45
N GLY A 16 12.87 -1.56 3.48
CA GLY A 16 13.55 -2.86 3.52
C GLY A 16 14.51 -2.97 4.70
N LEU A 17 15.38 -1.97 4.89
CA LEU A 17 16.33 -1.93 5.99
C LEU A 17 15.63 -1.84 7.35
N PHE A 18 14.56 -1.05 7.45
CA PHE A 18 13.78 -0.92 8.69
C PHE A 18 13.08 -2.23 9.08
N LYS A 19 12.46 -2.93 8.13
CA LYS A 19 11.83 -4.24 8.38
C LYS A 19 12.83 -5.34 8.74
N GLY A 20 14.07 -5.23 8.28
CA GLY A 20 15.13 -6.17 8.60
C GLY A 20 15.53 -6.15 10.08
N GLY A 21 15.16 -5.12 10.86
CA GLY A 21 15.32 -5.07 12.31
C GLY A 21 16.77 -4.94 12.83
N GLY A 22 17.78 -5.07 11.97
CA GLY A 22 19.20 -5.02 12.35
C GLY A 22 19.88 -3.66 12.23
N LYS A 23 19.13 -2.57 11.98
CA LYS A 23 19.66 -1.20 11.90
C LYS A 23 18.70 -0.21 12.53
N THR A 24 19.26 0.74 13.27
CA THR A 24 18.53 1.90 13.82
C THR A 24 18.15 2.88 12.70
N GLN A 25 17.19 3.77 12.97
CA GLN A 25 16.79 4.79 11.99
C GLN A 25 17.91 5.77 11.64
N GLN A 26 18.87 5.97 12.55
CA GLN A 26 20.02 6.84 12.31
C GLN A 26 21.03 6.16 11.39
N GLU A 27 21.38 4.89 11.63
CA GLU A 27 22.25 4.13 10.73
C GLU A 27 21.65 3.99 9.33
N ILE A 28 20.32 3.81 9.23
CA ILE A 28 19.63 3.79 7.93
C ILE A 28 19.74 5.15 7.23
N ALA A 29 19.63 6.24 7.99
CA ALA A 29 19.73 7.59 7.46
C ALA A 29 21.12 7.87 6.88
N GLU A 30 22.17 7.49 7.62
CA GLU A 30 23.57 7.61 7.20
C GLU A 30 23.86 6.74 5.97
N LEU A 31 23.42 5.48 5.97
CA LEU A 31 23.67 4.53 4.87
C LEU A 31 22.98 4.96 3.55
N VAL A 32 21.80 5.57 3.66
CA VAL A 32 21.00 6.00 2.50
C VAL A 32 21.28 7.45 2.10
N GLY A 33 21.97 8.23 2.95
CA GLY A 33 22.27 9.64 2.70
C GLY A 33 21.03 10.56 2.82
N VAL A 34 20.14 10.25 3.77
CA VAL A 34 18.93 11.06 4.05
C VAL A 34 18.90 11.48 5.52
N SER A 35 17.98 12.37 5.89
CA SER A 35 17.80 12.71 7.31
C SER A 35 17.03 11.61 8.07
N GLN A 36 17.35 11.43 9.35
CA GLN A 36 16.61 10.50 10.24
C GLN A 36 15.11 10.83 10.28
N LYS A 37 14.74 12.12 10.25
CA LYS A 37 13.34 12.56 10.15
C LYS A 37 12.65 12.08 8.86
N CYS A 38 13.38 11.99 7.76
CA CYS A 38 12.89 11.45 6.50
C CYS A 38 12.61 9.95 6.63
N VAL A 39 13.54 9.20 7.22
CA VAL A 39 13.39 7.76 7.52
C VAL A 39 12.14 7.51 8.35
N SER A 40 12.02 8.18 9.50
CA SER A 40 10.87 8.08 10.40
C SER A 40 9.53 8.37 9.70
N SER A 41 9.49 9.40 8.85
CA SER A 41 8.27 9.75 8.10
C SER A 41 7.89 8.68 7.07
N ILE A 42 8.87 8.09 6.39
CA ILE A 42 8.65 7.05 5.36
C ILE A 42 8.19 5.74 6.02
N THR A 43 8.85 5.31 7.10
CA THR A 43 8.50 4.08 7.80
C THR A 43 7.12 4.18 8.44
N LYS A 44 6.81 5.28 9.14
CA LYS A 44 5.48 5.53 9.72
C LYS A 44 4.37 5.58 8.65
N LYS A 45 4.65 6.19 7.50
CA LYS A 45 3.72 6.20 6.37
C LYS A 45 3.50 4.79 5.81
N HIS A 46 4.55 3.99 5.71
CA HIS A 46 4.45 2.61 5.26
C HIS A 46 3.69 1.73 6.27
N GLU A 47 3.93 1.85 7.58
CA GLU A 47 3.18 1.09 8.60
C GLU A 47 1.68 1.42 8.57
N SER A 48 1.33 2.69 8.38
CA SER A 48 -0.08 3.13 8.34
C SER A 48 -0.80 2.80 7.04
N THR A 49 -0.11 2.76 5.90
CA THR A 49 -0.75 2.63 4.57
C THR A 49 -0.34 1.38 3.79
N GLY A 50 0.72 0.69 4.19
CA GLY A 50 1.39 -0.34 3.41
C GLY A 50 2.08 0.18 2.15
N GLN A 51 2.22 1.49 1.98
CA GLN A 51 2.69 2.10 0.73
C GLN A 51 4.01 2.85 0.89
N VAL A 52 4.89 2.66 -0.09
CA VAL A 52 6.18 3.33 -0.21
C VAL A 52 6.20 4.07 -1.55
N GLY A 53 5.64 5.27 -1.56
CA GLY A 53 5.45 6.05 -2.80
C GLY A 53 4.21 5.65 -3.61
N ALA A 54 4.09 6.19 -4.83
CA ALA A 54 2.91 6.00 -5.69
C ALA A 54 2.78 4.59 -6.29
N TYR A 55 3.70 3.68 -5.94
CA TYR A 55 3.72 2.29 -6.42
C TYR A 55 2.84 1.35 -5.61
N GLY A 56 2.15 1.86 -4.58
CA GLY A 56 0.97 1.20 -4.04
C GLY A 56 -0.17 1.25 -5.07
N ALA A 57 -0.33 0.17 -5.85
CA ALA A 57 -1.45 -0.05 -6.76
C ALA A 57 -1.60 0.97 -7.90
N ASN A 58 -0.53 1.30 -8.63
CA ASN A 58 -0.68 2.02 -9.90
C ASN A 58 -1.06 1.07 -11.05
N TYR A 59 -2.17 0.33 -10.87
CA TYR A 59 -2.76 -0.53 -11.92
C TYR A 59 -3.02 0.26 -13.22
N LYS A 60 -3.13 1.59 -13.13
CA LYS A 60 -3.27 2.48 -14.27
C LYS A 60 -2.01 2.49 -15.15
N ASN A 61 -0.82 2.58 -14.54
CA ASN A 61 0.45 2.56 -15.27
C ASN A 61 0.77 1.17 -15.81
N LEU A 62 0.49 0.11 -15.05
CA LEU A 62 0.68 -1.27 -15.51
C LEU A 62 -0.15 -1.61 -16.76
N ALA A 63 -1.38 -1.11 -16.85
CA ALA A 63 -2.19 -1.28 -18.05
C ALA A 63 -1.60 -0.54 -19.26
N VAL A 64 -1.00 0.64 -19.05
CA VAL A 64 -0.33 1.41 -20.10
C VAL A 64 0.92 0.67 -20.57
N ASP A 65 1.77 0.23 -19.65
CA ASP A 65 3.01 -0.49 -19.96
C ASP A 65 2.73 -1.82 -20.68
N PHE A 66 1.69 -2.55 -20.26
CA PHE A 66 1.26 -3.78 -20.92
C PHE A 66 0.81 -3.50 -22.35
N ASN A 67 -0.08 -2.51 -22.54
CA ASN A 67 -0.60 -2.16 -23.87
C ASN A 67 0.45 -1.54 -24.79
N ALA A 68 1.52 -0.97 -24.24
CA ALA A 68 2.66 -0.49 -25.02
C ALA A 68 3.55 -1.65 -25.53
N LYS A 69 3.70 -2.72 -24.73
CA LYS A 69 4.47 -3.92 -25.11
C LYS A 69 3.71 -4.88 -26.02
N PHE A 70 2.40 -4.97 -25.87
CA PHE A 70 1.54 -5.86 -26.65
C PHE A 70 0.56 -5.03 -27.47
N SER A 71 0.90 -4.77 -28.73
CA SER A 71 0.05 -3.99 -29.66
C SER A 71 -1.19 -4.76 -30.11
N ASN A 72 -1.13 -6.09 -30.10
CA ASN A 72 -2.18 -7.01 -30.51
C ASN A 72 -3.24 -7.30 -29.44
N VAL A 73 -2.95 -7.02 -28.16
CA VAL A 73 -3.85 -7.32 -27.04
C VAL A 73 -3.96 -6.11 -26.12
N LYS A 74 -5.20 -5.64 -25.90
CA LYS A 74 -5.47 -4.54 -24.96
C LYS A 74 -6.03 -5.07 -23.65
N VAL A 75 -5.44 -4.65 -22.54
CA VAL A 75 -5.91 -4.94 -21.19
C VAL A 75 -6.43 -3.68 -20.51
N SER A 76 -7.63 -3.79 -19.93
CA SER A 76 -8.24 -2.71 -19.17
C SER A 76 -7.60 -2.55 -17.79
N LYS A 77 -7.59 -1.32 -17.29
CA LYS A 77 -7.18 -0.98 -15.92
C LYS A 77 -7.97 -1.79 -14.86
N ALA A 78 -9.25 -2.04 -15.12
CA ALA A 78 -10.12 -2.81 -14.23
C ALA A 78 -9.70 -4.29 -14.14
N THR A 79 -9.21 -4.87 -15.25
CA THR A 79 -8.70 -6.24 -15.26
C THR A 79 -7.43 -6.36 -14.42
N ILE A 80 -6.48 -5.44 -14.57
CA ILE A 80 -5.26 -5.41 -13.74
C ILE A 80 -5.61 -5.26 -12.25
N ARG A 81 -6.56 -4.38 -11.91
CA ARG A 81 -7.02 -4.20 -10.52
C ARG A 81 -7.62 -5.48 -9.94
N ARG A 82 -8.51 -6.16 -10.69
CA ARG A 82 -9.11 -7.44 -10.26
C ARG A 82 -8.06 -8.54 -10.06
N LEU A 83 -7.06 -8.60 -10.93
CA LEU A 83 -5.96 -9.55 -10.81
C LEU A 83 -5.10 -9.28 -9.57
N GLN A 84 -4.76 -8.01 -9.29
CA GLN A 84 -4.01 -7.64 -8.09
C GLN A 84 -4.75 -8.02 -6.80
N ILE A 85 -6.06 -7.80 -6.77
CA ILE A 85 -6.95 -8.23 -5.68
C ILE A 85 -6.92 -9.76 -5.55
N LYS A 86 -7.13 -10.49 -6.64
CA LYS A 86 -7.14 -11.96 -6.65
C LYS A 86 -5.83 -12.57 -6.16
N LYS A 87 -4.71 -11.87 -6.39
CA LYS A 87 -3.36 -12.28 -5.95
C LYS A 87 -2.98 -11.75 -4.56
N GLY A 88 -3.87 -11.02 -3.87
CA GLY A 88 -3.60 -10.45 -2.55
C GLY A 88 -2.55 -9.31 -2.56
N LEU A 89 -2.19 -8.80 -3.74
CA LEU A 89 -1.19 -7.73 -3.91
C LEU A 89 -1.74 -6.35 -3.54
N VAL A 90 -3.07 -6.21 -3.50
CA VAL A 90 -3.76 -5.01 -3.07
C VAL A 90 -4.87 -5.41 -2.14
N SER A 91 -4.81 -4.92 -0.90
CA SER A 91 -5.89 -5.09 0.06
C SER A 91 -7.10 -4.29 -0.39
N HIS A 92 -8.27 -4.93 -0.43
CA HIS A 92 -9.52 -4.21 -0.38
C HIS A 92 -9.58 -3.48 0.95
N THR A 93 -9.29 -2.18 1.01
CA THR A 93 -9.79 -1.35 2.10
C THR A 93 -11.30 -1.17 1.92
N VAL A 94 -12.04 -2.26 1.92
CA VAL A 94 -13.43 -2.21 2.35
C VAL A 94 -13.31 -2.23 3.87
N ARG A 95 -13.28 -1.05 4.50
CA ARG A 95 -13.60 -0.94 5.93
C ARG A 95 -15.08 -1.34 6.08
N LYS A 96 -15.35 -2.63 6.00
CA LYS A 96 -16.48 -3.24 6.68
C LYS A 96 -15.88 -3.77 7.97
N PRO A 97 -16.26 -3.24 9.15
CA PRO A 97 -16.11 -4.04 10.35
C PRO A 97 -16.70 -5.40 10.04
N LEU A 98 -15.91 -6.47 10.19
CA LEU A 98 -16.48 -7.80 10.19
C LEU A 98 -17.50 -7.78 11.31
N LEU A 99 -18.79 -7.88 10.97
CA LEU A 99 -19.86 -7.95 11.96
C LEU A 99 -19.47 -9.02 12.98
N THR A 100 -19.26 -8.58 14.21
CA THR A 100 -18.90 -9.45 15.31
C THR A 100 -20.07 -10.38 15.60
N ALA A 101 -19.84 -11.48 16.32
CA ALA A 101 -20.92 -12.38 16.73
C ALA A 101 -22.08 -11.63 17.43
N LYS A 102 -21.78 -10.54 18.16
CA LYS A 102 -22.76 -9.67 18.82
C LYS A 102 -23.67 -8.94 17.81
N ASP A 103 -23.12 -8.49 16.70
CA ASP A 103 -23.88 -7.79 15.67
C ASP A 103 -24.84 -8.74 14.91
N ARG A 104 -24.48 -10.02 14.78
CA ARG A 104 -25.35 -11.06 14.20
C ARG A 104 -26.53 -11.42 15.12
N ILE A 105 -26.34 -11.39 16.43
CA ILE A 105 -27.38 -11.72 17.42
C ILE A 105 -28.46 -10.64 17.44
N LYS A 106 -28.08 -9.36 17.32
CA LYS A 106 -29.03 -8.24 17.31
C LYS A 106 -29.99 -8.27 16.11
N SER A 107 -29.55 -8.78 14.96
CA SER A 107 -30.39 -8.96 13.76
C SER A 107 -31.45 -10.06 13.91
N LYS A 108 -31.26 -11.04 14.81
CA LYS A 108 -32.23 -12.13 15.00
C LYS A 108 -33.34 -11.78 16.00
N ASN A 109 -33.10 -10.82 16.90
CA ASN A 109 -34.01 -10.51 18.00
C ASN A 109 -34.79 -9.20 17.79
N GLY A 110 -34.83 -8.69 16.57
CA GLY A 110 -35.23 -7.30 16.31
C GLY A 110 -36.22 -7.11 15.18
N VAL A 111 -37.31 -7.89 15.10
CA VAL A 111 -38.61 -7.41 14.60
C VAL A 111 -39.75 -8.21 15.27
N SER A 112 -40.18 -7.75 16.45
CA SER A 112 -41.58 -7.88 16.88
C SER A 112 -42.01 -6.51 17.36
N LYS A 113 -42.79 -5.82 16.54
CA LYS A 113 -43.72 -4.77 16.95
C LYS A 113 -44.99 -4.97 16.14
N GLY A 114 -46.08 -5.23 16.85
CA GLY A 114 -47.38 -5.65 16.34
C GLY A 114 -47.89 -6.78 17.21
#